data_AF-A0A2X2DWM5-F1
#
_entry.id   AF-A0A2X2DWM5-F1
#
_cell.length_a   1.000
_cell.length_b   1.000
_cell.length_c   1.000
_cell.angle_alpha   90.00
_cell.angle_beta   90.00
_cell.angle_gamma   90.00
#
_symmetry.space_group_name_H-M   'P 1'
#
loop_
_entity.id
_entity.type
_entity.pdbx_description
1 polymer ?
#
loop_
_entity_poly.entity_id
_entity_poly.type
_entity_poly.pdbx_seq_one_letter_code
_entity_poly.pdbx_strand_id
1 'polypeptide(L)'
;MTPPHKQNSAEFREHQIDQIFEQAHGYLGEGSYLAQLVESHRAGIINTDPTALLRLQAILQGIWHAGGLEQGQFQDLITMIFTGQAEGWLS
;
A
#
# COMPACT_ATOMS: atom_id res chain seq x y z
N MET A 1 31.84 5.46 -12.44
CA MET A 1 31.30 5.01 -11.14
C MET A 1 29.85 5.46 -11.07
N THR A 2 28.91 4.55 -11.24
CA THR A 2 27.47 4.83 -11.12
C THR A 2 27.16 5.04 -9.64
N PRO A 3 26.52 6.14 -9.21
CA PRO A 3 26.30 6.37 -7.79
C PRO A 3 25.38 5.28 -7.20
N PRO A 4 25.67 4.76 -6.00
CA PRO A 4 24.92 3.67 -5.35
C PRO A 4 23.50 4.06 -4.91
N HIS A 5 23.08 5.32 -5.12
CA HIS A 5 21.81 5.84 -4.62
C HIS A 5 20.56 5.22 -5.24
N LYS A 6 20.61 4.69 -6.47
CA LYS A 6 19.41 4.20 -7.17
C LYS A 6 18.95 2.80 -6.74
N GLN A 7 19.87 1.93 -6.34
CA GLN A 7 19.52 0.58 -5.85
C GLN A 7 18.85 0.66 -4.48
N ASN A 8 19.44 1.45 -3.56
CA ASN A 8 18.86 1.70 -2.25
C ASN A 8 17.47 2.34 -2.30
N SER A 9 17.12 3.13 -3.33
CA SER A 9 15.80 3.76 -3.41
C SER A 9 14.70 2.83 -3.95
N ALA A 10 15.02 1.92 -4.88
CA ALA A 10 14.03 1.03 -5.48
C ALA A 10 13.69 -0.15 -4.56
N GLU A 11 14.70 -0.81 -3.99
CA GLU A 11 14.51 -1.89 -3.02
C GLU A 11 13.84 -1.38 -1.74
N PHE A 12 14.23 -0.19 -1.26
CA PHE A 12 13.55 0.46 -0.14
C PHE A 12 12.08 0.70 -0.45
N ARG A 13 11.76 1.28 -1.61
CA ARG A 13 10.39 1.54 -2.03
C ARG A 13 9.56 0.27 -2.09
N GLU A 14 10.07 -0.77 -2.74
CA GLU A 14 9.38 -2.06 -2.85
C GLU A 14 9.14 -2.67 -1.47
N HIS A 15 10.15 -2.64 -0.59
CA HIS A 15 9.99 -3.09 0.79
C HIS A 15 8.93 -2.31 1.58
N GLN A 16 8.87 -0.98 1.44
CA GLN A 16 7.85 -0.17 2.09
C GLN A 16 6.44 -0.45 1.56
N ILE A 17 6.32 -0.65 0.24
CA ILE A 17 5.06 -1.10 -0.37
C ILE A 17 4.67 -2.45 0.23
N ASP A 18 5.60 -3.40 0.30
CA ASP A 18 5.33 -4.73 0.84
C ASP A 18 4.80 -4.68 2.27
N GLN A 19 5.37 -3.84 3.12
CA GLN A 19 4.87 -3.63 4.48
C GLN A 19 3.42 -3.13 4.52
N ILE A 20 3.01 -2.24 3.62
CA ILE A 20 1.60 -1.77 3.54
C ILE A 20 0.67 -2.95 3.24
N PHE A 21 1.07 -3.81 2.31
CA PHE A 21 0.26 -4.96 1.90
C PHE A 21 0.26 -6.05 2.98
N GLU A 22 1.40 -6.39 3.56
CA GLU A 22 1.49 -7.31 4.70
C GLU A 22 0.58 -6.87 5.86
N GLN A 23 0.61 -5.58 6.20
CA GLN A 23 -0.27 -5.02 7.24
C GLN A 23 -1.75 -5.14 6.86
N ALA A 24 -2.11 -4.82 5.62
CA ALA A 24 -3.48 -4.94 5.15
C ALA A 24 -3.99 -6.39 5.19
N HIS A 25 -3.15 -7.36 4.82
CA HIS A 25 -3.48 -8.79 4.94
C HIS A 25 -3.65 -9.21 6.40
N GLY A 26 -2.80 -8.72 7.31
CA GLY A 26 -2.92 -8.96 8.74
C GLY A 26 -4.26 -8.48 9.32
N TYR A 27 -4.77 -7.33 8.86
CA TYR A 27 -6.07 -6.81 9.29
C TYR A 27 -7.27 -7.49 8.64
N LEU A 28 -7.18 -7.82 7.35
CA LEU A 28 -8.29 -8.40 6.58
C LEU A 28 -8.39 -9.92 6.70
N GLY A 29 -7.41 -10.56 7.34
CA GLY A 29 -7.25 -12.00 7.43
C GLY A 29 -6.62 -12.58 6.17
N GLU A 30 -5.58 -13.40 6.37
CA GLU A 30 -4.89 -14.08 5.27
C GLU A 30 -5.86 -14.93 4.44
N GLY A 31 -5.76 -14.81 3.12
CA GLY A 31 -6.59 -15.55 2.18
C GLY A 31 -8.03 -15.04 2.03
N SER A 32 -8.44 -13.98 2.74
CA SER A 32 -9.76 -13.40 2.57
C SER A 32 -9.92 -12.74 1.19
N TYR A 33 -11.16 -12.67 0.70
CA TYR A 33 -11.45 -11.97 -0.56
C TYR A 33 -11.02 -10.50 -0.51
N LEU A 34 -11.16 -9.84 0.65
CA LEU A 34 -10.76 -8.45 0.83
C LEU A 34 -9.24 -8.28 0.76
N ALA A 35 -8.48 -9.20 1.36
CA ALA A 35 -7.03 -9.22 1.26
C ALA A 35 -6.58 -9.43 -0.20
N GLN A 36 -7.23 -10.33 -0.94
CA GLN A 36 -6.96 -10.55 -2.36
C GLN A 36 -7.31 -9.32 -3.23
N LEU A 37 -8.40 -8.61 -2.90
CA LEU A 37 -8.80 -7.38 -3.60
C LEU A 37 -7.79 -6.25 -3.37
N VAL A 38 -7.26 -6.12 -2.15
CA VAL A 38 -6.16 -5.20 -1.87
C VAL A 38 -4.95 -5.62 -2.70
N GLU A 39 -4.51 -6.88 -2.59
CA GLU A 39 -3.33 -7.43 -3.27
C GLU A 39 -3.34 -7.20 -4.79
N SER A 40 -4.50 -7.21 -5.44
CA SER A 40 -4.61 -7.01 -6.89
C SER A 40 -4.09 -5.65 -7.37
N HIS A 41 -3.83 -4.70 -6.46
CA HIS A 41 -3.32 -3.36 -6.77
C HIS A 41 -1.80 -3.21 -6.59
N ARG A 42 -1.13 -4.16 -5.92
CA ARG A 42 0.30 -4.09 -5.57
C ARG A 42 1.19 -3.87 -6.79
N ALA A 43 1.01 -4.72 -7.81
CA ALA A 43 1.80 -4.64 -9.04
C ALA A 43 1.63 -3.29 -9.77
N GLY A 44 0.45 -2.69 -9.73
CA GLY A 44 0.21 -1.37 -10.31
C GLY A 44 1.02 -0.29 -9.60
N ILE A 45 1.07 -0.32 -8.26
CA ILE A 45 1.84 0.63 -7.45
C ILE A 45 3.33 0.47 -7.71
N ILE A 46 3.84 -0.77 -7.69
CA ILE A 46 5.26 -1.05 -7.98
C ILE A 46 5.65 -0.52 -9.36
N ASN A 47 4.81 -0.75 -10.38
CA ASN A 47 5.03 -0.29 -11.75
C ASN A 47 4.68 1.19 -12.00
N THR A 48 4.43 1.98 -10.95
CA THR A 48 4.13 3.42 -11.04
C THR A 48 2.92 3.74 -11.94
N ASP A 49 1.88 2.88 -11.91
CA ASP A 49 0.58 3.22 -12.50
C ASP A 49 0.03 4.46 -11.75
N PRO A 50 -0.17 5.59 -12.44
CA PRO A 50 -0.56 6.87 -11.82
C PRO A 50 -1.91 6.81 -11.09
N THR A 51 -2.69 5.73 -11.29
CA THR A 51 -4.01 5.53 -10.69
C THR A 51 -4.05 4.42 -9.64
N ALA A 52 -3.02 3.58 -9.53
CA ALA A 52 -3.05 2.42 -8.65
C ALA A 52 -3.15 2.80 -7.16
N LEU A 53 -2.44 3.84 -6.74
CA LEU A 53 -2.51 4.37 -5.37
C LEU A 53 -3.89 4.94 -5.04
N LEU A 54 -4.48 5.71 -5.96
CA LEU A 54 -5.83 6.26 -5.79
C LEU A 54 -6.88 5.15 -5.71
N ARG A 55 -6.76 4.10 -6.52
CA ARG A 55 -7.64 2.93 -6.48
C ARG A 55 -7.50 2.18 -5.15
N LEU A 56 -6.27 1.97 -4.67
CA LEU A 56 -6.02 1.35 -3.37
C LEU A 56 -6.69 2.16 -2.24
N GLN A 57 -6.49 3.46 -2.20
CA GLN A 57 -7.11 4.34 -1.19
C GLN A 57 -8.64 4.24 -1.22
N ALA A 58 -9.25 4.28 -2.42
CA ALA A 58 -10.69 4.14 -2.58
C ALA A 58 -11.23 2.78 -2.11
N ILE A 59 -10.48 1.70 -2.37
CA ILE A 59 -10.83 0.35 -1.91
C ILE A 59 -10.74 0.26 -0.40
N LEU A 60 -9.65 0.73 0.22
CA LEU A 60 -9.49 0.75 1.67
C LEU A 60 -10.62 1.53 2.36
N GLN A 61 -11.00 2.67 1.78
CA GLN A 61 -12.14 3.45 2.26
C GLN A 61 -13.47 2.68 2.13
N GLY A 62 -13.69 2.00 1.00
CA GLY A 62 -14.89 1.17 0.79
C GLY A 62 -14.96 -0.01 1.77
N ILE A 63 -13.83 -0.68 2.03
CA ILE A 63 -13.74 -1.78 2.99
C ILE A 63 -14.04 -1.28 4.41
N TRP A 64 -13.47 -0.14 4.80
CA TRP A 64 -13.75 0.48 6.10
C TRP A 64 -15.23 0.82 6.26
N HIS A 65 -15.85 1.48 5.27
CA HIS A 65 -17.28 1.79 5.32
C HIS A 65 -18.18 0.55 5.37
N ALA A 66 -17.74 -0.57 4.80
CA ALA A 66 -18.43 -1.86 4.89
C ALA A 66 -18.20 -2.60 6.23
N GLY A 67 -17.38 -2.04 7.12
CA GLY A 67 -17.03 -2.66 8.41
C GLY A 67 -15.97 -3.77 8.31
N GLY A 68 -15.27 -3.88 7.18
CA GLY A 68 -14.19 -4.86 6.99
C GLY A 68 -12.86 -4.45 7.64
N LEU A 69 -12.72 -3.18 8.02
CA LEU A 69 -11.60 -2.67 8.81
C LEU A 69 -12.16 -1.88 10.00
N GLU A 70 -11.52 -2.02 11.15
CA GLU A 70 -11.73 -1.11 12.28
C GLU A 70 -11.16 0.28 11.97
N GLN A 71 -11.65 1.31 12.67
CA GLN A 71 -11.17 2.69 12.46
C GLN A 71 -9.65 2.81 12.61
N GLY A 72 -9.06 2.17 13.62
CA GLY A 72 -7.61 2.21 13.85
C GLY A 72 -6.82 1.54 12.72
N GLN A 73 -7.32 0.42 12.20
CA GLN A 73 -6.69 -0.32 11.10
C GLN A 73 -6.72 0.48 9.80
N PHE A 74 -7.85 1.11 9.49
CA PHE A 74 -7.96 2.00 8.33
C PHE A 74 -7.04 3.22 8.45
N GLN A 75 -7.02 3.86 9.62
CA GLN A 75 -6.16 5.03 9.86
C GLN A 75 -4.68 4.68 9.74
N ASP A 76 -4.26 3.52 10.23
CA ASP A 76 -2.87 3.05 10.13
C ASP A 76 -2.45 2.91 8.66
N LEU A 77 -3.21 2.15 7.86
CA LEU A 77 -2.91 1.93 6.44
C LEU A 77 -2.87 3.24 5.63
N ILE A 78 -3.83 4.13 5.86
CA ILE A 78 -3.88 5.43 5.17
C ILE A 78 -2.72 6.34 5.61
N THR A 79 -2.31 6.28 6.88
CA THR A 79 -1.16 7.03 7.38
C THR A 79 0.14 6.57 6.72
N MET A 80 0.34 5.25 6.58
CA MET A 80 1.50 4.70 5.86
C MET A 80 1.55 5.20 4.41
N ILE A 81 0.41 5.16 3.71
CA ILE A 81 0.31 5.64 2.32
C ILE A 81 0.62 7.14 2.23
N PHE A 82 0.01 7.98 3.06
CA PHE A 82 0.27 9.42 3.01
C PHE A 82 1.71 9.78 3.39
N THR A 83 2.29 9.07 4.36
CA THR A 83 3.69 9.24 4.73
C THR A 83 4.60 8.93 3.53
N GLY A 84 4.33 7.83 2.83
CA GLY A 84 5.10 7.49 1.63
C GLY A 84 4.97 8.49 0.49
N GLN A 85 3.79 9.08 0.32
CA GLN A 85 3.57 10.15 -0.66
C GLN A 85 4.33 11.43 -0.28
N ALA A 86 4.30 11.81 1.01
CA ALA A 86 5.00 12.98 1.51
C ALA A 86 6.53 12.84 1.44
N GLU A 87 7.04 11.63 1.68
CA GLU A 87 8.47 11.32 1.59
C GLU A 87 8.94 11.05 0.15
N GLY A 88 8.01 10.93 -0.81
CA GLY A 88 8.28 10.85 -2.25
C GLY A 88 8.67 9.46 -2.76
N TRP A 89 8.78 8.44 -1.90
CA TRP A 89 9.01 7.05 -2.33
C TRP A 89 7.73 6.37 -2.83
N LEU A 90 6.56 6.89 -2.47
CA LEU A 90 5.26 6.45 -2.99
C LEU A 90 4.67 7.52 -3.92
N SER A 91 5.41 7.83 -5.00
CA SER A 91 5.01 8.77 -6.05
C SER A 91 4.30 8.13 -7.23
#